data_AF-A0A9P7BJF3-F1
#
_entry.id   AF-A0A9P7BJF3-F1
#
_cell.length_a   1.000
_cell.length_b   1.000
_cell.length_c   1.000
_cell.angle_alpha   90.00
_cell.angle_beta   90.00
_cell.angle_gamma   90.00
#
_symmetry.space_group_name_H-M   'P 1'
#
loop_
_entity.id
_entity.type
_entity.pdbx_description
1 polymer ?
#
loop_
_entity_poly.entity_id
_entity_poly.type
_entity_poly.pdbx_seq_one_letter_code
_entity_poly.pdbx_strand_id
1 'polypeptide(L)'
;MTFRADTLVLKFCLRFNGLPDDCLLSLLSSSVSSSLLTQLRKRQIVIDYPSDAPLSSSRLASWLRRYRQDQFHSFLQSTPQVLIRACRPVLRVDPILYLPASRADRSRLIRWRMGWIPGKPAPCSCGLGDTSRSHLMVCTLVPSALWCCLPVPPSDYVGHHIDYVLNLLPVSASARCPPFWSALCQILCHFDKICHPDIEYDSSSAPGQVWIDKSSAAAVP
;
A
#
# COMPACT_ATOMS: atom_id res chain seq x y z
N MET A 1 -4.08 6.55 12.64
CA MET A 1 -2.61 6.43 12.74
C MET A 1 -1.98 7.82 12.66
N THR A 2 -1.16 8.21 13.64
CA THR A 2 -0.61 9.57 13.80
C THR A 2 0.88 9.68 13.45
N PHE A 3 1.40 8.80 12.59
CA PHE A 3 2.84 8.63 12.34
C PHE A 3 3.61 9.93 12.07
N ARG A 4 3.03 10.85 11.28
CA ARG A 4 3.66 12.15 10.99
C ARG A 4 3.77 13.00 12.24
N ALA A 5 2.69 13.11 13.02
CA ALA A 5 2.70 13.84 14.27
C ALA A 5 3.71 13.23 15.25
N ASP A 6 3.69 11.90 15.44
CA ASP A 6 4.60 11.19 16.34
C ASP A 6 6.07 11.43 15.99
N THR A 7 6.38 11.43 14.69
CA THR A 7 7.73 11.74 14.19
C THR A 7 8.16 13.16 14.51
N LEU A 8 7.27 14.13 14.35
CA LEU A 8 7.55 15.53 14.65
C LEU A 8 7.74 15.73 16.16
N VAL A 9 6.91 15.09 16.98
CA VAL A 9 7.04 15.10 18.43
C VAL A 9 8.39 14.54 18.86
N LEU A 10 8.78 13.35 18.40
CA LEU A 10 10.07 12.76 18.76
C LEU A 10 11.23 13.65 18.35
N LYS A 11 11.24 14.14 17.10
CA LYS A 11 12.29 15.04 16.60
C LYS A 11 12.39 16.32 17.43
N PHE A 12 11.24 16.87 17.82
CA PHE A 12 11.20 18.06 18.67
C PHE A 12 11.77 17.76 20.06
N CYS A 13 11.35 16.68 20.72
CA CYS A 13 11.86 16.29 22.04
C CYS A 13 13.36 16.00 22.03
N LEU A 14 13.88 15.32 21.00
CA LEU A 14 15.31 15.05 20.85
C LEU A 14 16.12 16.34 20.65
N ARG A 15 15.62 17.28 19.85
CA ARG A 15 16.27 18.59 19.68
C ARG A 15 16.26 19.38 20.99
N PHE A 16 15.12 19.40 21.67
CA PHE A 16 14.96 20.10 22.94
C PHE A 16 15.94 19.59 24.01
N ASN A 17 16.09 18.26 24.13
CA ASN A 17 17.02 17.65 25.10
C ASN A 17 18.50 17.84 24.72
N GLY A 18 18.81 18.19 23.47
CA GLY A 18 20.17 18.47 23.00
C GLY A 18 20.51 19.96 22.94
N LEU A 19 19.61 20.85 23.39
CA LEU A 19 19.90 22.28 23.46
C LEU A 19 20.90 22.57 24.59
N PRO A 20 21.81 23.53 24.41
CA PRO A 20 22.60 24.08 25.50
C PRO A 20 21.74 24.65 26.63
N ASP A 21 22.23 24.61 27.87
CA ASP A 21 21.51 25.08 29.05
C ASP A 21 21.29 26.60 29.05
N ASP A 22 22.15 27.36 28.35
CA ASP A 22 22.08 28.81 28.19
C ASP A 22 21.15 29.26 27.05
N CYS A 23 20.60 28.33 26.28
CA CYS A 23 19.62 28.66 25.25
C CYS A 23 18.33 29.19 25.89
N LEU A 24 17.74 30.24 25.29
CA LEU A 24 16.49 30.85 25.75
C LEU A 24 15.39 29.81 26.02
N LEU A 25 15.27 28.79 25.17
CA LEU A 25 14.27 27.72 25.33
C LEU A 25 14.51 26.86 26.58
N SER A 26 15.76 26.58 26.91
CA SER A 26 16.17 25.85 28.12
C SER A 26 15.88 26.68 29.38
N LEU A 27 16.26 27.96 29.36
CA LEU A 27 16.01 28.93 30.45
C LEU A 27 14.51 29.18 30.69
N LEU A 28 13.72 29.25 29.63
CA LEU A 28 12.26 29.38 29.71
C LEU A 28 11.61 28.10 30.23
N SER A 29 12.18 26.93 29.97
CA SER A 29 11.57 25.67 30.41
C SER A 29 11.63 25.43 31.91
N SER A 30 12.62 25.99 32.60
CA SER A 30 12.74 25.93 34.06
C SER A 30 11.86 26.94 34.78
N SER A 31 11.53 28.04 34.11
CA SER A 31 10.75 29.17 34.64
C SER A 31 9.27 29.15 34.23
N VAL A 32 8.93 28.48 33.13
CA VAL A 32 7.56 28.36 32.63
C VAL A 32 7.12 26.90 32.71
N SER A 33 6.10 26.63 33.52
CA SER A 33 5.43 25.32 33.56
C SER A 33 4.74 25.04 32.22
N SER A 34 5.48 24.45 31.27
CA SER A 34 4.92 24.10 29.96
C SER A 34 4.21 22.76 30.03
N SER A 35 2.90 22.80 30.29
CA SER A 35 2.02 21.63 30.23
C SER A 35 2.13 20.90 28.89
N LEU A 36 2.37 21.63 27.79
CA LEU A 36 2.55 21.09 26.45
C LEU A 36 3.82 20.25 26.33
N LEU A 37 4.98 20.73 26.80
CA LEU A 37 6.23 19.94 26.77
C LEU A 37 6.09 18.65 27.57
N THR A 38 5.47 18.73 28.74
CA THR A 38 5.18 17.56 29.57
C THR A 38 4.25 16.57 28.85
N GLN A 39 3.23 17.05 28.15
CA GLN A 39 2.34 16.21 27.35
C GLN A 39 3.05 15.56 26.16
N LEU A 40 3.92 16.30 25.47
CA LEU A 40 4.70 15.76 24.34
C LEU A 40 5.65 14.65 24.78
N ARG A 41 6.33 14.82 25.92
CA ARG A 41 7.21 13.80 26.51
C ARG A 41 6.48 12.53 26.95
N LYS A 42 5.18 12.62 27.26
CA LYS A 42 4.34 11.46 27.61
C LYS A 42 3.89 10.64 26.41
N ARG A 43 4.17 11.05 25.17
CA ARG A 43 3.78 10.30 23.98
C ARG A 43 4.60 9.01 23.90
N GLN A 44 3.93 7.90 23.61
CA GLN A 44 4.52 6.55 23.60
C GLN A 44 5.81 6.48 22.77
N ILE A 45 5.86 7.12 21.59
CA ILE A 45 7.05 7.16 20.73
C ILE A 45 8.29 7.79 21.41
N VAL A 46 8.10 8.72 22.34
CA VAL A 46 9.20 9.36 23.08
C VAL A 46 9.69 8.44 24.18
N ILE A 47 8.77 7.70 24.82
CA ILE A 47 9.08 6.71 25.86
C ILE A 47 9.79 5.50 25.25
N ASP A 48 9.35 5.04 24.08
CA ASP A 48 9.91 3.87 23.38
C ASP A 48 11.28 4.15 22.73
N TYR A 49 11.63 5.43 22.53
CA TYR A 49 12.90 5.79 21.91
C TYR A 49 14.06 5.54 22.89
N PRO A 50 15.15 4.85 22.49
CA PRO A 50 16.21 4.50 23.42
C PRO A 50 16.95 5.75 23.90
N SER A 51 17.11 5.90 25.22
CA SER A 51 17.85 7.02 25.83
C SER A 51 19.30 7.10 25.36
N ASP A 52 19.93 5.95 25.09
CA ASP A 52 21.34 5.87 24.67
C ASP A 52 21.51 5.88 23.14
N ALA A 53 20.45 6.14 22.37
CA ALA A 53 20.51 6.08 20.91
C ALA A 53 21.30 7.27 20.35
N PRO A 54 22.40 7.03 19.62
CA PRO A 54 23.19 8.10 19.02
C PRO A 54 22.35 8.90 18.01
N LEU A 55 22.44 10.23 18.11
CA LEU A 55 21.64 11.24 17.39
C LEU A 55 21.85 11.31 15.87
N SER A 56 22.48 10.31 15.24
CA SER A 56 22.70 10.35 13.80
C SER A 56 21.36 10.30 13.06
N SER A 57 21.20 11.18 12.07
CA SER A 57 19.98 11.28 11.26
C SER A 57 19.60 9.96 10.60
N SER A 58 20.60 9.17 10.15
CA SER A 58 20.39 7.88 9.51
C SER A 58 19.86 6.79 10.47
N ARG A 59 20.35 6.76 11.71
CA ARG A 59 19.88 5.81 12.74
C ARG A 59 18.46 6.17 13.19
N LEU A 60 18.19 7.45 13.44
CA LEU A 60 16.83 7.92 13.77
C LEU A 60 15.83 7.59 12.67
N ALA A 61 16.19 7.82 11.40
CA ALA A 61 15.34 7.46 10.26
C ALA A 61 15.06 5.95 10.20
N SER A 62 16.06 5.12 10.51
CA SER A 62 15.93 3.66 10.49
C SER A 62 15.08 3.14 11.65
N TRP A 63 15.25 3.70 12.84
CA TRP A 63 14.41 3.41 14.00
C TRP A 63 12.95 3.82 13.75
N LEU A 64 12.71 5.04 13.24
CA LEU A 64 11.36 5.52 12.90
C LEU A 64 10.67 4.63 11.87
N ARG A 65 11.41 4.09 10.89
CA ARG A 65 10.86 3.13 9.92
C ARG A 65 10.40 1.85 10.60
N ARG A 66 11.24 1.25 11.45
CA ARG A 66 10.90 0.04 12.23
C ARG A 66 9.70 0.30 13.15
N TYR A 67 9.77 1.35 13.96
CA TYR A 67 8.72 1.75 14.89
C TYR A 67 7.34 1.85 14.20
N ARG A 68 7.28 2.56 13.07
CA ARG A 68 6.01 2.70 12.32
C ARG A 68 5.55 1.38 11.72
N GLN A 69 6.48 0.53 11.27
CA GLN A 69 6.15 -0.79 10.74
C GLN A 69 5.56 -1.68 11.84
N ASP A 70 6.13 -1.67 13.05
CA ASP A 70 5.64 -2.45 14.19
C ASP A 70 4.25 -1.98 14.65
N GLN A 71 4.06 -0.66 14.74
CA GLN A 71 2.75 -0.07 15.01
C GLN A 71 1.72 -0.42 13.93
N PHE A 72 2.14 -0.44 12.66
CA PHE A 72 1.27 -0.86 11.57
C PHE A 72 0.93 -2.36 11.64
N HIS A 73 1.88 -3.23 11.98
CA HIS A 73 1.61 -4.65 12.21
C HIS A 73 0.60 -4.87 13.34
N SER A 74 0.77 -4.17 14.48
CA SER A 74 -0.19 -4.24 15.59
C SER A 74 -1.59 -3.76 15.17
N PHE A 75 -1.66 -2.69 14.37
CA PHE A 75 -2.92 -2.23 13.78
C PHE A 75 -3.53 -3.28 12.84
N LEU A 76 -2.74 -3.94 11.99
CA LEU A 76 -3.23 -5.00 11.10
C LEU A 76 -3.76 -6.22 11.85
N GLN A 77 -3.18 -6.55 13.01
CA GLN A 77 -3.64 -7.65 13.85
C GLN A 77 -4.96 -7.35 14.56
N SER A 78 -5.18 -6.09 14.95
CA SER A 78 -6.37 -5.66 15.71
C SER A 78 -7.52 -5.18 14.81
N THR A 79 -7.26 -4.82 13.56
CA THR A 79 -8.29 -4.25 12.68
C THR A 79 -9.27 -5.32 12.18
N PRO A 80 -10.59 -5.08 12.26
CA PRO A 80 -11.59 -5.93 11.64
C PRO A 80 -11.65 -5.74 10.11
N GLN A 81 -10.93 -4.76 9.56
CA GLN A 81 -11.02 -4.40 8.14
C GLN A 81 -10.18 -5.36 7.27
N VAL A 82 -10.83 -6.41 6.79
CA VAL A 82 -10.22 -7.47 5.94
C VAL A 82 -9.50 -6.90 4.72
N LEU A 83 -10.07 -5.88 4.06
CA LEU A 83 -9.48 -5.29 2.85
C LEU A 83 -8.10 -4.66 3.12
N ILE A 84 -7.94 -3.96 4.24
CA ILE A 84 -6.64 -3.36 4.59
C ILE A 84 -5.60 -4.44 4.84
N ARG A 85 -5.99 -5.52 5.56
CA ARG A 85 -5.11 -6.66 5.84
C ARG A 85 -4.68 -7.38 4.57
N ALA A 86 -5.60 -7.63 3.65
CA ALA A 86 -5.32 -8.32 2.39
C ALA A 86 -4.49 -7.47 1.42
N CYS A 87 -4.80 -6.17 1.29
CA CYS A 87 -4.20 -5.32 0.27
C CYS A 87 -2.92 -4.58 0.69
N ARG A 88 -2.68 -4.39 2.00
CA ARG A 88 -1.54 -3.61 2.49
C ARG A 88 -0.83 -4.34 3.64
N PRO A 89 -0.12 -5.45 3.36
CA PRO A 89 0.57 -6.21 4.40
C PRO A 89 1.77 -5.45 5.02
N VAL A 90 2.28 -4.42 4.33
CA VAL A 90 3.46 -3.65 4.75
C VAL A 90 3.19 -2.15 4.60
N LEU A 91 3.74 -1.34 5.50
CA LEU A 91 3.61 0.12 5.44
C LEU A 91 4.54 0.68 4.38
N ARG A 92 4.06 0.75 3.13
CA ARG A 92 4.80 1.30 1.99
C ARG A 92 3.87 2.02 1.01
N VAL A 93 4.48 2.81 0.12
CA VAL A 93 3.78 3.29 -1.08
C VAL A 93 3.49 2.09 -1.96
N ASP A 94 2.23 1.93 -2.37
CA ASP A 94 1.79 0.79 -3.17
C ASP A 94 2.44 0.84 -4.57
N PRO A 95 3.09 -0.24 -5.03
CA PRO A 95 3.75 -0.28 -6.34
C PRO A 95 2.88 0.14 -7.51
N ILE A 96 1.56 -0.10 -7.46
CA ILE A 96 0.64 0.26 -8.54
C ILE A 96 0.66 1.77 -8.91
N LEU A 97 1.16 2.62 -8.01
CA LEU A 97 1.20 4.06 -8.21
C LEU A 97 2.37 4.51 -9.09
N TYR A 98 3.48 3.76 -9.11
CA TYR A 98 4.70 4.15 -9.83
C TYR A 98 5.19 3.12 -10.85
N LEU A 99 4.66 1.89 -10.83
CA LEU A 99 4.98 0.90 -11.85
C LEU A 99 4.46 1.34 -13.23
N PRO A 100 5.17 0.99 -14.32
CA PRO A 100 4.70 1.28 -15.68
C PRO A 100 3.35 0.61 -15.94
N ALA A 101 2.38 1.40 -16.38
CA ALA A 101 1.02 0.95 -16.69
C ALA A 101 0.32 2.05 -17.50
N SER A 102 -0.62 1.65 -18.36
CA SER A 102 -1.53 2.59 -19.02
C SER A 102 -2.39 3.33 -17.99
N ARG A 103 -3.03 4.43 -18.40
CA ARG A 103 -3.98 5.16 -17.53
C ARG A 103 -5.16 4.25 -17.11
N ALA A 104 -5.66 3.45 -18.05
CA ALA A 104 -6.77 2.52 -17.81
C ALA A 104 -6.39 1.40 -16.83
N ASP A 105 -5.23 0.76 -17.02
CA ASP A 105 -4.76 -0.30 -16.13
C ASP A 105 -4.49 0.23 -14.72
N ARG A 106 -3.84 1.40 -14.62
CA ARG A 106 -3.61 2.05 -13.31
C ARG A 106 -4.91 2.38 -12.60
N SER A 107 -5.92 2.87 -13.33
CA SER A 107 -7.25 3.12 -12.77
C SER A 107 -7.87 1.84 -12.20
N ARG A 108 -7.84 0.73 -12.95
CA ARG A 108 -8.38 -0.57 -12.50
C ARG A 108 -7.65 -1.11 -11.28
N LEU A 109 -6.32 -1.04 -11.27
CA LEU A 109 -5.49 -1.45 -10.14
C LEU A 109 -5.81 -0.66 -8.86
N ILE A 110 -5.92 0.67 -8.98
CA ILE A 110 -6.28 1.55 -7.85
C ILE A 110 -7.69 1.22 -7.36
N ARG A 111 -8.66 1.14 -8.28
CA ARG A 111 -10.04 0.82 -7.93
C ARG A 111 -10.15 -0.55 -7.25
N TRP A 112 -9.41 -1.56 -7.69
CA TRP A 112 -9.35 -2.85 -7.00
C TRP A 112 -8.78 -2.74 -5.58
N ARG A 113 -7.64 -2.04 -5.40
CA ARG A 113 -7.02 -1.83 -4.08
C ARG A 113 -7.89 -1.05 -3.11
N MET A 114 -8.74 -0.16 -3.63
CA MET A 114 -9.66 0.65 -2.84
C MET A 114 -11.00 -0.06 -2.57
N GLY A 115 -11.22 -1.25 -3.13
CA GLY A 115 -12.51 -1.96 -3.01
C GLY A 115 -13.64 -1.29 -3.79
N TRP A 116 -13.31 -0.55 -4.85
CA TRP A 116 -14.27 0.12 -5.74
C TRP A 116 -14.62 -0.72 -6.98
N ILE A 117 -13.87 -1.81 -7.23
CA ILE A 117 -14.25 -2.86 -8.19
C ILE A 117 -14.37 -4.18 -7.42
N PRO A 118 -15.53 -4.86 -7.50
CA PRO A 118 -16.80 -4.33 -8.01
C PRO A 118 -17.30 -3.19 -7.11
N GLY A 119 -18.13 -2.31 -7.68
CA GLY A 119 -18.76 -1.23 -6.94
C GLY A 119 -19.95 -1.74 -6.11
N LYS A 120 -21.15 -1.21 -6.38
CA LYS A 120 -22.38 -1.75 -5.80
C LYS A 120 -22.65 -3.13 -6.44
N PRO A 121 -22.93 -4.18 -5.65
CA PRO A 121 -23.32 -5.47 -6.19
C PRO A 121 -24.53 -5.33 -7.12
N ALA A 122 -24.41 -5.92 -8.31
CA ALA A 122 -25.46 -5.99 -9.32
C ALA A 122 -25.48 -7.41 -9.92
N PRO A 123 -26.62 -7.87 -10.46
CA PRO A 123 -26.70 -9.19 -11.09
C PRO A 123 -25.64 -9.35 -12.17
N CYS A 124 -24.86 -10.41 -12.10
CA CYS A 124 -23.84 -10.71 -13.08
C CYS A 124 -24.49 -11.35 -14.33
N SER A 125 -24.02 -10.96 -15.52
CA SER A 125 -24.50 -11.52 -16.79
C SER A 125 -24.15 -13.00 -16.99
N CYS A 126 -23.30 -13.60 -16.14
CA CYS A 126 -23.07 -15.04 -16.13
C CYS A 126 -24.24 -15.84 -15.53
N GLY A 127 -25.19 -15.18 -14.84
CA GLY A 127 -26.36 -15.81 -14.22
C GLY A 127 -26.10 -16.53 -12.90
N LEU A 128 -24.88 -16.48 -12.34
CA LEU A 128 -24.47 -17.25 -11.15
C LEU A 128 -24.30 -16.41 -9.87
N GLY A 129 -24.89 -15.22 -9.82
CA GLY A 129 -24.91 -14.35 -8.63
C GLY A 129 -24.64 -12.88 -8.94
N ASP A 130 -24.35 -12.11 -7.88
CA ASP A 130 -24.06 -10.68 -7.98
C ASP A 130 -22.55 -10.41 -8.16
N THR A 131 -22.23 -9.28 -8.79
CA THR A 131 -20.87 -8.74 -8.95
C THR A 131 -20.27 -8.35 -7.60
N SER A 132 -19.79 -9.35 -6.87
CA SER A 132 -18.98 -9.24 -5.65
C SER A 132 -17.53 -9.63 -5.94
N ARG A 133 -16.58 -9.18 -5.10
CA ARG A 133 -15.16 -9.55 -5.28
C ARG A 133 -14.96 -11.07 -5.28
N SER A 134 -15.72 -11.77 -4.43
CA SER A 134 -15.69 -13.22 -4.34
C SER A 134 -16.26 -13.88 -5.60
N HIS A 135 -17.39 -13.38 -6.11
CA HIS A 135 -17.96 -13.87 -7.37
C HIS A 135 -16.99 -13.66 -8.55
N LEU A 136 -16.34 -12.51 -8.65
CA LEU A 136 -15.40 -12.22 -9.73
C LEU A 136 -14.21 -13.19 -9.78
N MET A 137 -13.83 -13.83 -8.67
CA MET A 137 -12.77 -14.85 -8.66
C MET A 137 -13.17 -16.14 -9.39
N VAL A 138 -14.47 -16.43 -9.45
CA VAL A 138 -15.01 -17.69 -10.01
C VAL A 138 -15.93 -17.46 -11.20
N CYS A 139 -16.04 -16.21 -11.66
CA CYS A 139 -16.94 -15.82 -12.74
C CYS A 139 -16.48 -16.44 -14.07
N THR A 140 -17.40 -17.14 -14.75
CA THR A 140 -17.14 -17.84 -16.02
C THR A 140 -16.88 -16.90 -17.20
N LEU A 141 -17.22 -15.62 -17.06
CA LEU A 141 -16.93 -14.59 -18.07
C LEU A 141 -15.47 -14.15 -18.09
N VAL A 142 -14.68 -14.55 -17.10
CA VAL A 142 -13.24 -14.33 -17.04
C VAL A 142 -12.55 -15.56 -17.60
N PRO A 143 -11.76 -15.45 -18.69
CA PRO A 143 -11.10 -16.62 -19.29
C PRO A 143 -10.23 -17.38 -18.29
N SER A 144 -10.49 -18.70 -18.14
CA SER A 144 -9.80 -19.57 -17.17
C SER A 144 -8.28 -19.60 -17.39
N ALA A 145 -7.82 -19.53 -18.63
CA ALA A 145 -6.41 -19.52 -18.99
C ALA A 145 -5.62 -18.37 -18.36
N LEU A 146 -6.25 -17.21 -18.11
CA LEU A 146 -5.57 -16.08 -17.47
C LEU A 146 -5.21 -16.38 -16.02
N TRP A 147 -6.04 -17.15 -15.32
CA TRP A 147 -5.79 -17.55 -13.94
C TRP A 147 -4.60 -18.49 -13.82
N CYS A 148 -4.37 -19.35 -14.82
CA CYS A 148 -3.21 -20.23 -14.90
C CYS A 148 -1.88 -19.46 -15.02
N CYS A 149 -1.92 -18.21 -15.49
CA CYS A 149 -0.74 -17.35 -15.57
C CYS A 149 -0.42 -16.63 -14.24
N LEU A 150 -1.29 -16.71 -13.23
CA LEU A 150 -1.11 -16.04 -11.95
C LEU A 150 -0.44 -16.96 -10.91
N PRO A 151 0.45 -16.43 -10.06
CA PRO A 151 0.94 -17.15 -8.89
C PRO A 151 -0.21 -17.59 -7.98
N VAL A 152 -0.20 -18.84 -7.54
CA VAL A 152 -1.26 -19.41 -6.69
C VAL A 152 -1.02 -18.99 -5.23
N PRO A 153 -2.04 -18.46 -4.52
CA PRO A 153 -1.92 -18.11 -3.12
C PRO A 153 -1.75 -19.38 -2.26
N PRO A 154 -0.97 -19.31 -1.17
CA PRO A 154 -0.94 -20.35 -0.14
C PRO A 154 -2.34 -20.64 0.43
N SER A 155 -2.55 -21.86 0.94
CA SER A 155 -3.86 -22.30 1.48
C SER A 155 -4.31 -21.52 2.71
N ASP A 156 -3.39 -20.93 3.46
CA ASP A 156 -3.64 -20.10 4.63
C ASP A 156 -3.80 -18.61 4.30
N TYR A 157 -3.72 -18.23 3.02
CA TYR A 157 -3.84 -16.83 2.61
C TYR A 157 -5.26 -16.28 2.85
N VAL A 158 -5.34 -15.20 3.62
CA VAL A 158 -6.60 -14.50 3.92
C VAL A 158 -6.76 -13.34 2.95
N GLY A 159 -7.54 -13.54 1.89
CA GLY A 159 -7.85 -12.53 0.88
C GLY A 159 -8.28 -13.13 -0.45
N HIS A 160 -8.50 -12.28 -1.46
CA HIS A 160 -8.78 -12.75 -2.81
C HIS A 160 -7.47 -13.03 -3.57
N HIS A 161 -7.49 -13.92 -4.56
CA HIS A 161 -6.32 -14.28 -5.37
C HIS A 161 -5.62 -13.04 -5.96
N ILE A 162 -6.39 -12.07 -6.46
CA ILE A 162 -5.82 -10.82 -7.00
C ILE A 162 -5.11 -9.98 -5.91
N ASP A 163 -5.59 -10.00 -4.66
CA ASP A 163 -4.92 -9.29 -3.56
C ASP A 163 -3.53 -9.86 -3.28
N TYR A 164 -3.41 -11.20 -3.33
CA TYR A 164 -2.14 -11.91 -3.22
C TYR A 164 -1.18 -11.51 -4.35
N VAL A 165 -1.63 -11.60 -5.59
CA VAL A 165 -0.80 -11.30 -6.77
C VAL A 165 -0.32 -9.85 -6.77
N LEU A 166 -1.18 -8.90 -6.38
CA LEU A 166 -0.79 -7.49 -6.27
C LEU A 166 0.26 -7.26 -5.17
N ASN A 167 0.28 -8.07 -4.12
CA ASN A 167 1.30 -7.98 -3.08
C ASN A 167 2.67 -8.51 -3.52
N LEU A 168 2.73 -9.31 -4.58
CA LEU A 168 3.96 -9.80 -5.21
C LEU A 168 4.60 -8.80 -6.18
N LEU A 169 3.94 -7.66 -6.45
CA LEU A 169 4.51 -6.65 -7.35
C LEU A 169 5.85 -6.13 -6.83
N PRO A 170 6.82 -5.90 -7.73
CA PRO A 170 8.13 -5.42 -7.34
C PRO A 170 8.04 -3.99 -6.82
N VAL A 171 8.91 -3.66 -5.88
CA VAL A 171 8.92 -2.36 -5.19
C VAL A 171 9.78 -1.32 -5.91
N SER A 172 10.52 -1.72 -6.94
CA SER A 172 11.36 -0.82 -7.74
C SER A 172 10.67 -0.47 -9.05
N ALA A 173 10.66 0.83 -9.39
CA ALA A 173 10.19 1.31 -10.69
C ALA A 173 11.07 0.83 -11.87
N SER A 174 12.30 0.39 -11.59
CA SER A 174 13.22 -0.21 -12.56
C SER A 174 13.16 -1.74 -12.62
N ALA A 175 12.26 -2.37 -11.86
CA ALA A 175 12.13 -3.81 -11.89
C ALA A 175 11.64 -4.31 -13.25
N ARG A 176 12.08 -5.52 -13.61
CA ARG A 176 11.57 -6.23 -14.78
C ARG A 176 10.08 -6.51 -14.62
N CYS A 177 9.34 -6.39 -15.72
CA CYS A 177 7.92 -6.73 -15.76
C CYS A 177 7.71 -8.20 -15.34
N PRO A 178 6.88 -8.48 -14.32
CA PRO A 178 6.56 -9.85 -13.94
C PRO A 178 5.87 -10.61 -15.08
N PRO A 179 6.08 -11.93 -15.22
CA PRO A 179 5.48 -12.71 -16.30
C PRO A 179 3.95 -12.76 -16.22
N PHE A 180 3.39 -12.66 -15.01
CA PHE A 180 1.95 -12.65 -14.77
C PHE A 180 1.27 -11.29 -15.00
N TRP A 181 2.04 -10.22 -15.29
CA TRP A 181 1.52 -8.86 -15.34
C TRP A 181 0.42 -8.66 -16.37
N SER A 182 0.63 -9.17 -17.59
CA SER A 182 -0.38 -9.07 -18.67
C SER A 182 -1.68 -9.74 -18.25
N ALA A 183 -1.60 -10.97 -17.73
CA ALA A 183 -2.77 -11.72 -17.27
C ALA A 183 -3.51 -10.99 -16.14
N LEU A 184 -2.78 -10.43 -15.17
CA LEU A 184 -3.36 -9.62 -14.10
C LEU A 184 -4.13 -8.40 -14.65
N CYS A 185 -3.54 -7.64 -15.57
CA CYS A 185 -4.20 -6.48 -16.18
C CYS A 185 -5.42 -6.89 -17.01
N GLN A 186 -5.34 -8.00 -17.74
CA GLN A 186 -6.48 -8.55 -18.50
C GLN A 186 -7.62 -9.00 -17.58
N ILE A 187 -7.34 -9.72 -16.50
CA ILE A 187 -8.36 -10.13 -15.52
C ILE A 187 -9.06 -8.90 -14.94
N LEU A 188 -8.31 -7.88 -14.51
CA LEU A 188 -8.90 -6.63 -14.01
C LEU A 188 -9.70 -5.88 -15.07
N CYS A 189 -9.32 -5.97 -16.34
CA CYS A 189 -10.11 -5.45 -17.46
C CYS A 189 -11.43 -6.21 -17.62
N HIS A 190 -11.42 -7.54 -17.51
CA HIS A 190 -12.65 -8.34 -17.50
C HIS A 190 -13.56 -7.99 -16.32
N PHE A 191 -13.01 -7.85 -15.11
CA PHE A 191 -13.81 -7.43 -13.95
C PHE A 191 -14.50 -6.09 -14.20
N ASP A 192 -13.76 -5.13 -14.74
CA ASP A 192 -14.29 -3.80 -15.05
C ASP A 192 -15.46 -3.89 -16.03
N LYS A 193 -15.30 -4.65 -17.12
CA LYS A 193 -16.34 -4.90 -18.13
C LYS A 193 -17.57 -5.61 -17.57
N ILE A 194 -17.37 -6.61 -16.71
CA ILE A 194 -18.46 -7.34 -16.05
C ILE A 194 -19.26 -6.40 -15.13
N CYS A 195 -18.58 -5.47 -14.45
CA CYS A 195 -19.23 -4.52 -13.54
C CYS A 195 -19.86 -3.33 -14.26
N HIS A 196 -19.40 -2.99 -15.46
CA HIS A 196 -19.82 -1.83 -16.23
C HIS A 196 -20.00 -2.19 -17.72
N PRO A 197 -21.03 -2.97 -18.07
CA PRO A 197 -21.23 -3.44 -19.44
C PRO A 197 -21.52 -2.31 -20.43
N ASP A 198 -22.07 -1.19 -19.96
CA ASP A 198 -22.47 -0.05 -20.80
C ASP A 198 -21.32 0.92 -21.14
N ILE A 199 -20.12 0.69 -20.58
CA ILE A 199 -18.97 1.55 -20.83
C ILE A 199 -18.23 1.07 -22.08
N GLU A 200 -18.03 1.97 -23.05
CA GLU A 200 -17.13 1.73 -24.17
C GLU A 200 -15.68 1.80 -23.70
N TYR A 201 -14.93 0.74 -23.95
CA TYR A 201 -13.51 0.66 -23.60
C TYR A 201 -12.66 0.91 -24.84
N ASP A 202 -11.91 2.02 -24.82
CA ASP A 202 -10.91 2.31 -25.86
C ASP A 202 -9.84 1.21 -25.92
N SER A 203 -9.53 0.77 -27.14
CA SER A 203 -8.59 -0.31 -27.45
C SER A 203 -7.17 0.18 -27.74
N SER A 204 -6.84 1.43 -27.41
CA SER A 204 -5.56 2.06 -27.75
C SER A 204 -4.31 1.28 -27.31
N SER A 205 -4.37 0.45 -26.25
CA SER A 205 -3.37 -0.60 -26.01
C SER A 205 -3.96 -1.84 -25.35
N ALA A 206 -3.36 -3.01 -25.62
CA ALA A 206 -3.69 -4.23 -24.88
C ALA A 206 -3.38 -4.04 -23.37
N PRO A 207 -4.19 -4.62 -22.45
CA PRO A 207 -3.94 -4.50 -21.01
C PRO A 207 -2.56 -5.02 -20.62
N GLY A 208 -1.82 -4.22 -19.85
CA GLY A 208 -0.47 -4.56 -19.37
C GLY A 208 0.66 -4.33 -20.38
N GLN A 209 0.36 -3.95 -21.63
CA GLN A 209 1.36 -3.83 -22.70
C GLN A 209 2.45 -2.78 -22.42
N VAL A 210 2.08 -1.66 -21.79
CA VAL A 210 2.99 -0.53 -21.52
C VAL A 210 4.27 -0.93 -20.77
N TRP A 211 4.18 -1.85 -19.80
CA TRP A 211 5.36 -2.29 -19.07
C TRP A 211 6.18 -3.32 -19.84
N ILE A 212 5.51 -4.15 -20.64
CA ILE A 212 6.18 -5.11 -21.53
C ILE A 212 7.04 -4.35 -22.52
N ASP A 213 6.45 -3.37 -23.22
CA ASP A 213 7.16 -2.54 -24.22
C ASP A 213 8.35 -1.83 -23.60
N LYS A 214 8.16 -1.23 -22.42
CA LYS A 214 9.24 -0.56 -21.69
C LYS A 214 10.36 -1.53 -21.28
N SER A 215 10.00 -2.74 -20.88
CA SER A 215 10.98 -3.76 -20.48
C SER A 215 11.77 -4.29 -21.68
N SER A 216 11.12 -4.44 -22.83
CA SER A 216 11.74 -4.83 -24.10
C SER A 216 12.66 -3.74 -24.65
N ALA A 217 12.26 -2.46 -24.59
CA ALA A 217 13.08 -1.33 -25.02
C ALA A 217 14.36 -1.17 -24.17
N ALA A 218 14.30 -1.52 -22.87
CA ALA A 218 15.47 -1.49 -21.99
C ALA A 218 16.41 -2.70 -22.17
N ALA A 219 16.03 -3.71 -22.96
CA ALA A 219 16.82 -4.92 -23.21
C ALA A 219 17.62 -4.86 -24.52
N VAL A 220 17.47 -3.79 -25.31
CA VAL A 220 18.28 -3.55 -26.51
C VAL A 220 19.56 -2.81 -26.10
N PRO A 221 20.76 -3.35 -26.43
CA PRO A 221 22.05 -2.77 -26.04
C PRO A 221 22.35 -1.43 -26.70
#